data_AF-A0A1A8CJQ4-F1
#
_entry.id   AF-A0A1A8CJQ4-F1
#
_cell.length_a   1.000
_cell.length_b   1.000
_cell.length_c   1.000
_cell.angle_alpha   90.00
_cell.angle_beta   90.00
_cell.angle_gamma   90.00
#
_symmetry.space_group_name_H-M   'P 1'
#
loop_
_entity.id
_entity.type
_entity.pdbx_description
1 polymer ?
#
loop_
_entity_poly.entity_id
_entity_poly.type
_entity_poly.pdbx_seq_one_letter_code
_entity_poly.pdbx_strand_id
1 'polypeptide(L)'
;MSISSFGGLILDKTVSDPNFQGMAVFTPVINGVGGNLVAIQASRISTYLHFWSVPGVLPNKMSQHWPNPCNTFFSSGVNSKSARVLLMLVVPGHLVFLYAISLLQGEEAPITVAFTVCYLGAAVLQVAILLYVADLIVRLMWRRNLDPDNFSIPYLTALGDLLGTGFLALCFHCVSLVQSLGL
;
A
#
# COMPACT_ATOMS: atom_id res chain seq x y z
N MET A 1 -6.50 15.68 4.86
CA MET A 1 -5.19 16.25 4.48
C MET A 1 -4.13 16.03 5.57
N SER A 2 -4.46 15.96 6.87
CA SER A 2 -3.45 15.81 7.93
C SER A 2 -2.59 14.53 7.87
N ILE A 3 -3.15 13.38 7.47
CA ILE A 3 -2.44 12.10 7.42
C ILE A 3 -1.32 12.11 6.37
N SER A 4 -1.59 12.63 5.18
CA SER A 4 -0.59 12.76 4.11
C SER A 4 0.46 13.82 4.47
N SER A 5 0.08 14.89 5.21
CA SER A 5 1.04 15.86 5.75
C SER A 5 2.05 15.22 6.72
N PHE A 6 1.64 14.24 7.54
CA PHE A 6 2.58 13.49 8.37
C PHE A 6 3.56 12.66 7.53
N GLY A 7 3.08 12.02 6.44
CA GLY A 7 3.96 11.33 5.49
C GLY A 7 4.96 12.29 4.83
N GLY A 8 4.48 13.47 4.42
CA GLY A 8 5.32 14.53 3.88
C GLY A 8 6.37 15.05 4.86
N LEU A 9 6.03 15.20 6.15
CA LEU A 9 6.99 15.59 7.19
C LEU A 9 8.06 14.52 7.43
N ILE A 10 7.70 13.24 7.38
CA ILE A 10 8.68 12.15 7.46
C ILE A 10 9.63 12.22 6.27
N LEU A 11 9.09 12.39 5.06
CA LEU A 11 9.91 12.54 3.85
C LEU A 11 10.84 13.76 3.94
N ASP A 12 10.32 14.91 4.35
CA ASP A 12 11.09 16.16 4.46
C ASP A 12 12.24 16.01 5.48
N LYS A 13 11.95 15.39 6.62
CA LYS A 13 12.95 15.11 7.66
C LYS A 13 14.03 14.15 7.17
N THR A 14 13.67 13.13 6.40
CA THR A 14 14.62 12.11 5.94
C THR A 14 15.39 12.54 4.68
N VAL A 15 14.77 13.26 3.74
CA VAL A 15 15.45 13.83 2.56
C VAL A 15 16.45 14.92 2.93
N SER A 16 16.23 15.60 4.07
CA SER A 16 17.19 16.58 4.62
C SER A 16 18.52 15.95 5.05
N ASP A 17 18.57 14.62 5.28
CA ASP A 17 19.81 13.92 5.55
C ASP A 17 20.47 13.48 4.22
N PRO A 18 21.71 13.90 3.93
CA PRO A 18 22.38 13.63 2.64
C PRO A 18 22.59 12.13 2.34
N ASN A 19 22.53 11.26 3.35
CA ASN A 19 22.59 9.80 3.18
C ASN A 19 21.32 9.19 2.56
N PHE A 20 20.22 9.95 2.42
CA PHE A 20 18.91 9.44 1.98
C PHE A 20 18.36 10.14 0.73
N GLN A 21 19.17 10.89 -0.03
CA GLN A 21 18.69 11.60 -1.24
C GLN A 21 18.06 10.67 -2.29
N GLY A 22 18.46 9.40 -2.34
CA GLY A 22 17.85 8.39 -3.22
C GLY A 22 16.39 8.04 -2.87
N MET A 23 15.93 8.33 -1.65
CA MET A 23 14.57 8.00 -1.18
C MET A 23 13.49 8.67 -2.03
N ALA A 24 13.70 9.93 -2.41
CA ALA A 24 12.72 10.72 -3.14
C ALA A 24 12.31 10.08 -4.47
N VAL A 25 13.19 9.28 -5.09
CA VAL A 25 12.92 8.59 -6.36
C VAL A 25 12.03 7.35 -6.18
N PHE A 26 12.09 6.71 -5.00
CA PHE A 26 11.29 5.51 -4.71
C PHE A 26 9.93 5.83 -4.08
N THR A 27 9.78 6.98 -3.44
CA THR A 27 8.51 7.45 -2.84
C THR A 27 7.33 7.44 -3.82
N PRO A 28 7.41 8.03 -5.03
CA PRO A 28 6.28 8.02 -5.96
C PRO A 28 5.94 6.61 -6.45
N VAL A 29 6.93 5.70 -6.53
CA VAL A 29 6.69 4.31 -6.90
C VAL A 29 5.94 3.56 -5.80
N ILE A 30 6.43 3.62 -4.55
CA ILE A 30 5.82 2.87 -3.44
C ILE A 30 4.42 3.38 -3.09
N ASN A 31 4.25 4.70 -3.07
CA ASN A 31 2.95 5.29 -2.79
C ASN A 31 1.99 5.13 -3.97
N GLY A 32 2.48 5.33 -5.20
CA GLY A 32 1.66 5.20 -6.42
C GLY A 32 1.16 3.78 -6.65
N VAL A 33 2.03 2.77 -6.54
CA VAL A 33 1.61 1.37 -6.71
C VAL A 33 0.63 0.98 -5.60
N GLY A 34 0.94 1.26 -4.33
CA GLY A 34 0.07 0.91 -3.21
C GLY A 34 -1.29 1.60 -3.27
N GLY A 35 -1.31 2.91 -3.54
CA GLY A 35 -2.53 3.72 -3.68
C GLY A 35 -3.43 3.25 -4.82
N ASN A 36 -2.86 2.93 -5.98
CA ASN A 36 -3.64 2.46 -7.12
C ASN A 36 -4.24 1.06 -6.89
N LEU A 37 -3.46 0.12 -6.33
CA LEU A 37 -3.95 -1.23 -6.05
C LEU A 37 -5.08 -1.23 -5.02
N VAL A 38 -4.96 -0.40 -3.98
CA VAL A 38 -6.01 -0.30 -2.96
C VAL A 38 -7.26 0.38 -3.50
N ALA A 39 -7.13 1.39 -4.36
CA ALA A 39 -8.27 2.03 -5.02
C ALA A 39 -9.05 1.05 -5.91
N ILE A 40 -8.34 0.20 -6.67
CA ILE A 40 -8.95 -0.88 -7.46
C ILE A 40 -9.73 -1.83 -6.54
N GLN A 41 -9.13 -2.28 -5.44
CA GLN A 41 -9.81 -3.18 -4.50
C GLN A 41 -11.04 -2.53 -3.89
N ALA A 42 -10.95 -1.28 -3.44
CA ALA A 42 -12.05 -0.53 -2.85
C ALA A 42 -13.23 -0.40 -3.83
N SER A 43 -12.94 0.01 -5.08
CA SER A 43 -13.93 0.16 -6.14
C SER A 43 -14.64 -1.16 -6.48
N ARG A 44 -13.90 -2.28 -6.47
CA ARG A 44 -14.49 -3.61 -6.72
C ARG A 44 -15.42 -4.04 -5.59
N ILE A 45 -15.03 -3.81 -4.33
CA ILE A 45 -15.88 -4.14 -3.17
C ILE A 45 -17.12 -3.24 -3.18
N SER A 46 -16.98 -1.95 -3.47
CA SER A 46 -18.09 -1.01 -3.64
C SER A 46 -19.07 -1.48 -4.71
N THR A 47 -18.57 -1.79 -5.91
CA THR A 47 -19.38 -2.30 -7.02
C THR A 47 -20.14 -3.57 -6.60
N TYR A 48 -19.46 -4.50 -5.91
CA TYR A 48 -20.13 -5.70 -5.39
C TYR A 48 -21.25 -5.36 -4.40
N LEU A 49 -21.06 -4.37 -3.52
CA LEU A 49 -22.10 -3.93 -2.58
C LEU A 49 -23.28 -3.28 -3.30
N HIS A 50 -23.05 -2.44 -4.31
CA HIS A 50 -24.11 -1.84 -5.13
C HIS A 50 -24.94 -2.87 -5.91
N PHE A 51 -24.32 -3.95 -6.40
CA PHE A 51 -25.05 -5.00 -7.11
C PHE A 51 -25.87 -5.92 -6.19
N TRP A 52 -25.35 -6.20 -4.99
CA TRP A 52 -25.87 -7.28 -4.14
C TRP A 52 -26.52 -6.79 -2.84
N SER A 53 -26.54 -5.48 -2.58
CA SER A 53 -27.10 -4.92 -1.35
C SER A 53 -27.65 -3.51 -1.56
N VAL A 54 -28.53 -3.12 -0.64
CA VAL A 54 -28.94 -1.71 -0.49
C VAL A 54 -27.98 -1.00 0.46
N PRO A 55 -27.76 0.32 0.29
CA PRO A 55 -26.99 1.12 1.24
C PRO A 55 -27.43 0.86 2.68
N GLY A 56 -26.47 0.73 3.61
CA GLY A 56 -26.74 0.54 5.03
C GLY A 56 -26.90 -0.93 5.47
N VAL A 57 -27.26 -1.83 4.56
CA VAL A 57 -27.37 -3.27 4.85
C VAL A 57 -26.18 -3.99 4.21
N LEU A 58 -25.52 -4.88 4.95
CA LEU A 58 -24.50 -5.76 4.37
C LEU A 58 -25.14 -7.05 3.85
N PRO A 59 -24.72 -7.57 2.70
CA PRO A 59 -25.21 -8.83 2.19
C PRO A 59 -24.81 -9.99 3.12
N ASN A 60 -25.63 -11.04 3.21
CA ASN A 60 -25.45 -12.17 4.14
C ASN A 60 -24.06 -12.84 4.02
N LYS A 61 -23.46 -12.88 2.82
CA LYS A 61 -22.10 -13.40 2.58
C LYS A 61 -20.99 -12.53 3.18
N MET A 62 -21.30 -11.32 3.62
CA MET A 62 -20.37 -10.31 4.12
C MET A 62 -20.78 -9.78 5.51
N SER A 63 -21.70 -10.46 6.21
CA SER A 63 -22.33 -9.99 7.46
C SER A 63 -21.36 -9.80 8.65
N GLN A 64 -20.15 -10.37 8.57
CA GLN A 64 -19.11 -10.14 9.56
C GLN A 64 -18.74 -8.66 9.63
N HIS A 65 -18.84 -8.13 10.85
CA HIS A 65 -18.61 -6.72 11.17
C HIS A 65 -17.13 -6.36 11.12
N TRP A 66 -16.28 -7.29 11.53
CA TRP A 66 -14.82 -7.16 11.55
C TRP A 66 -14.23 -8.41 10.89
N PRO A 67 -13.93 -8.37 9.58
CA PRO A 67 -13.28 -9.49 8.94
C PRO A 67 -11.88 -9.66 9.54
N ASN A 68 -11.54 -10.89 9.96
CA ASN A 68 -10.15 -11.19 10.31
C ASN A 68 -9.28 -11.09 9.05
N PRO A 69 -7.99 -10.72 9.15
CA PRO A 69 -7.09 -10.64 8.00
C PRO A 69 -7.03 -11.98 7.24
N CYS A 70 -7.13 -13.11 7.96
CA CYS A 70 -7.22 -14.42 7.33
C CYS A 70 -8.48 -14.59 6.45
N ASN A 71 -9.61 -14.00 6.84
CA ASN A 71 -10.83 -14.03 6.01
C ASN A 71 -10.69 -13.11 4.80
N THR A 72 -10.02 -11.96 4.94
CA THR A 72 -9.79 -11.06 3.80
C THR A 72 -8.89 -11.69 2.74
N PHE A 73 -7.82 -12.40 3.12
CA PHE A 73 -6.87 -12.98 2.17
C PHE A 73 -7.11 -14.45 1.79
N PHE A 74 -7.55 -15.29 2.72
CA PHE A 74 -7.63 -16.74 2.51
C PHE A 74 -9.06 -17.28 2.34
N SER A 75 -10.07 -16.41 2.30
CA SER A 75 -11.43 -16.85 1.99
C SER A 75 -11.62 -17.20 0.51
N SER A 76 -12.64 -18.02 0.24
CA SER A 76 -13.03 -18.42 -1.11
C SER A 76 -13.80 -17.33 -1.87
N GLY A 77 -14.15 -16.23 -1.20
CA GLY A 77 -14.88 -15.10 -1.76
C GLY A 77 -14.16 -14.39 -2.91
N VAL A 78 -14.95 -13.76 -3.79
CA VAL A 78 -14.45 -13.00 -4.96
C VAL A 78 -13.51 -11.85 -4.56
N ASN A 79 -13.77 -11.20 -3.42
CA ASN A 79 -12.94 -10.12 -2.89
C ASN A 79 -11.58 -10.61 -2.40
N SER A 80 -11.53 -11.81 -1.81
CA SER A 80 -10.28 -12.45 -1.38
C SER A 80 -9.46 -13.00 -2.54
N LYS A 81 -10.10 -13.43 -3.63
CA LYS A 81 -9.40 -13.73 -4.88
C LYS A 81 -8.78 -12.48 -5.48
N SER A 82 -9.53 -11.36 -5.53
CA SER A 82 -9.03 -10.06 -5.99
C SER A 82 -7.83 -9.60 -5.17
N ALA A 83 -7.93 -9.62 -3.84
CA ALA A 83 -6.84 -9.20 -2.94
C ALA A 83 -5.56 -10.02 -3.16
N ARG A 84 -5.67 -11.34 -3.34
CA ARG A 84 -4.51 -12.20 -3.63
C ARG A 84 -3.86 -11.88 -4.98
N VAL A 85 -4.65 -11.65 -6.01
CA VAL A 85 -4.12 -11.27 -7.34
C VAL A 85 -3.40 -9.93 -7.27
N LEU A 86 -3.98 -8.94 -6.59
CA LEU A 86 -3.35 -7.63 -6.41
C LEU A 86 -2.07 -7.72 -5.58
N LEU A 87 -2.04 -8.56 -4.54
CA LEU A 87 -0.85 -8.81 -3.74
C LEU A 87 0.26 -9.49 -4.56
N MET A 88 -0.09 -10.47 -5.41
CA MET A 88 0.86 -11.12 -6.32
C MET A 88 1.42 -10.16 -7.38
N LEU A 89 0.67 -9.12 -7.76
CA LEU A 89 1.10 -8.11 -8.73
C LEU A 89 2.14 -7.14 -8.16
N VAL A 90 2.24 -7.02 -6.82
CA VAL A 90 3.17 -6.10 -6.15
C VAL A 90 4.61 -6.40 -6.54
N VAL A 91 5.07 -7.65 -6.34
CA VAL A 91 6.47 -8.02 -6.62
C VAL A 91 6.88 -7.73 -8.07
N PRO A 92 6.20 -8.26 -9.12
CA PRO A 92 6.59 -7.96 -10.49
C PRO A 92 6.42 -6.49 -10.85
N GLY A 93 5.38 -5.80 -10.34
CA GLY A 93 5.18 -4.38 -10.59
C GLY A 93 6.33 -3.52 -10.06
N HIS A 94 6.73 -3.72 -8.81
CA HIS A 94 7.85 -3.02 -8.20
C HIS A 94 9.19 -3.36 -8.88
N LEU A 95 9.42 -4.61 -9.26
CA LEU A 95 10.63 -4.99 -10.00
C LEU A 95 10.76 -4.25 -11.33
N VAL A 96 9.66 -4.08 -12.07
CA VAL A 96 9.66 -3.31 -13.32
C VAL A 96 10.04 -1.84 -13.07
N PHE A 97 9.49 -1.22 -12.02
CA PHE A 97 9.82 0.16 -11.68
C PHE A 97 11.26 0.31 -11.17
N LEU A 98 11.77 -0.62 -10.36
CA LEU A 98 13.17 -0.62 -9.94
C LEU A 98 14.11 -0.77 -11.14
N TYR A 99 13.77 -1.64 -12.09
CA TYR A 99 14.52 -1.78 -13.33
C TYR A 99 14.51 -0.48 -14.14
N ALA A 100 13.36 0.17 -14.28
CA ALA A 100 13.27 1.47 -14.96
C ALA A 100 14.12 2.54 -14.27
N ILE A 101 14.11 2.60 -12.94
CA ILE A 101 14.96 3.52 -12.15
C ILE A 101 16.44 3.22 -12.41
N SER A 102 16.84 1.95 -12.45
CA SER A 102 18.23 1.57 -12.73
C SER A 102 18.71 2.03 -14.12
N LEU A 103 17.82 2.05 -15.11
CA LEU A 103 18.13 2.55 -16.45
C LEU A 103 18.25 4.08 -16.50
N LEU A 104 17.46 4.79 -15.69
CA LEU A 104 17.41 6.25 -15.69
C LEU A 104 18.51 6.89 -14.83
N GLN A 105 18.90 6.26 -13.73
CA GLN A 105 19.93 6.76 -12.80
C GLN A 105 21.33 6.16 -13.04
N GLY A 106 21.46 5.08 -13.81
CA GLY A 106 22.75 4.46 -14.10
C GLY A 106 23.44 3.92 -12.84
N GLU A 107 24.76 4.12 -12.73
CA GLU A 107 25.60 3.60 -11.63
C GLU A 107 25.43 4.35 -10.30
N GLU A 108 24.77 5.52 -10.28
CA GLU A 108 24.51 6.29 -9.06
C GLU A 108 23.30 5.77 -8.26
N ALA A 109 22.58 4.77 -8.78
CA ALA A 109 21.44 4.19 -8.07
C ALA A 109 21.92 3.26 -6.94
N PRO A 110 21.60 3.52 -5.66
CA PRO A 110 22.00 2.68 -4.52
C PRO A 110 21.14 1.40 -4.44
N ILE A 111 20.96 0.69 -5.55
CA ILE A 111 20.15 -0.54 -5.65
C ILE A 111 21.03 -1.74 -5.31
N THR A 112 21.35 -1.88 -4.03
CA THR A 112 22.01 -3.08 -3.50
C THR A 112 20.98 -4.21 -3.36
N VAL A 113 21.41 -5.47 -3.49
CA VAL A 113 20.54 -6.65 -3.26
C VAL A 113 19.82 -6.58 -1.92
N ALA A 114 20.53 -6.16 -0.85
CA ALA A 114 19.94 -5.97 0.47
C ALA A 114 18.81 -4.91 0.48
N PHE A 115 19.00 -3.79 -0.24
CA PHE A 115 17.98 -2.77 -0.40
C PHE A 115 16.76 -3.30 -1.17
N THR A 116 16.98 -4.01 -2.28
CA THR A 116 15.89 -4.60 -3.08
C THR A 116 15.04 -5.56 -2.26
N VAL A 117 15.65 -6.46 -1.48
CA VAL A 117 14.92 -7.41 -0.63
C VAL A 117 14.13 -6.69 0.46
N CYS A 118 14.75 -5.71 1.13
CA CYS A 118 14.09 -4.92 2.16
C CYS A 118 12.91 -4.10 1.60
N TYR A 119 13.13 -3.44 0.47
CA TYR A 119 12.13 -2.64 -0.25
C TYR A 119 10.94 -3.48 -0.72
N LEU A 120 11.19 -4.65 -1.32
CA LEU A 120 10.10 -5.54 -1.74
C LEU A 120 9.30 -6.07 -0.54
N GLY A 121 9.97 -6.38 0.57
CA GLY A 121 9.30 -6.75 1.82
C GLY A 121 8.39 -5.64 2.35
N ALA A 122 8.88 -4.41 2.37
CA ALA A 122 8.10 -3.22 2.75
C ALA A 122 6.91 -2.97 1.81
N ALA A 123 7.10 -3.08 0.50
CA ALA A 123 6.04 -2.90 -0.48
C ALA A 123 4.92 -3.95 -0.33
N VAL A 124 5.28 -5.22 -0.16
CA VAL A 124 4.31 -6.30 0.09
C VAL A 124 3.56 -6.06 1.40
N LEU A 125 4.27 -5.68 2.47
CA LEU A 125 3.66 -5.39 3.76
C LEU A 125 2.69 -4.19 3.68
N GLN A 126 3.09 -3.10 3.03
CA GLN A 126 2.27 -1.91 2.80
C GLN A 126 0.97 -2.30 2.09
N VAL A 127 1.06 -2.97 0.94
CA VAL A 127 -0.12 -3.34 0.14
C VAL A 127 -1.00 -4.34 0.89
N ALA A 128 -0.43 -5.29 1.64
CA ALA A 128 -1.20 -6.19 2.48
C ALA A 128 -2.02 -5.44 3.54
N ILE A 129 -1.42 -4.48 4.23
CA ILE A 129 -2.12 -3.63 5.21
C ILE A 129 -3.23 -2.84 4.51
N LEU A 130 -2.94 -2.21 3.37
CA LEU A 130 -3.90 -1.40 2.62
C LEU A 130 -5.10 -2.20 2.12
N LEU A 131 -4.88 -3.38 1.54
CA LEU A 131 -5.97 -4.25 1.06
C LEU A 131 -6.87 -4.71 2.20
N TYR A 132 -6.30 -4.97 3.38
CA TYR A 132 -7.07 -5.29 4.59
C TYR A 132 -7.91 -4.10 5.05
N VAL A 133 -7.29 -2.92 5.16
CA VAL A 133 -7.98 -1.70 5.58
C VAL A 133 -9.05 -1.29 4.58
N ALA A 134 -8.88 -1.55 3.28
CA ALA A 134 -9.91 -1.32 2.27
C ALA A 134 -11.18 -2.14 2.53
N ASP A 135 -11.04 -3.44 2.81
CA ASP A 135 -12.20 -4.30 3.15
C ASP A 135 -12.91 -3.80 4.41
N LEU A 136 -12.17 -3.27 5.39
CA LEU A 136 -12.75 -2.71 6.61
C LEU A 136 -13.47 -1.38 6.36
N ILE A 137 -12.81 -0.40 5.74
CA ILE A 137 -13.34 0.95 5.53
C ILE A 137 -14.54 0.90 4.58
N VAL A 138 -14.49 0.13 3.50
CA VAL A 138 -15.61 0.04 2.55
C VAL A 138 -16.86 -0.52 3.24
N ARG A 139 -16.73 -1.57 4.07
CA ARG A 139 -17.84 -2.09 4.88
C ARG A 139 -18.35 -1.07 5.91
N LEU A 140 -17.45 -0.34 6.56
CA LEU A 140 -17.82 0.68 7.53
C LEU A 140 -18.60 1.83 6.89
N MET A 141 -18.13 2.34 5.75
CA MET A 141 -18.77 3.43 5.00
C MET A 141 -20.14 3.00 4.47
N TRP A 142 -20.22 1.78 3.92
CA TRP A 142 -21.49 1.23 3.44
C TRP A 142 -22.56 1.16 4.54
N ARG A 143 -22.18 0.77 5.77
CA ARG A 143 -23.09 0.74 6.94
C ARG A 143 -23.59 2.12 7.34
N ARG A 144 -22.81 3.15 7.06
CA ARG A 144 -23.15 4.54 7.37
C ARG A 144 -23.98 5.19 6.25
N ASN A 145 -24.42 4.44 5.25
CA ASN A 145 -25.06 4.95 4.03
C ASN A 145 -24.18 5.94 3.26
N LEU A 146 -22.85 5.82 3.40
CA LEU A 146 -21.88 6.62 2.66
C LEU A 146 -21.38 5.80 1.48
N ASP A 147 -21.28 6.43 0.32
CA ASP A 147 -20.71 5.82 -0.87
C ASP A 147 -19.20 5.58 -0.66
N PRO A 148 -18.77 4.32 -0.53
CA PRO A 148 -17.37 4.01 -0.28
C PRO A 148 -16.44 4.51 -1.39
N ASP A 149 -16.89 4.68 -2.62
CA ASP A 149 -16.00 5.15 -3.70
C ASP A 149 -15.60 6.62 -3.50
N ASN A 150 -16.53 7.44 -3.01
CA ASN A 150 -16.26 8.86 -2.73
C ASN A 150 -15.48 9.09 -1.43
N PHE A 151 -15.74 8.27 -0.41
CA PHE A 151 -15.20 8.50 0.93
C PHE A 151 -13.99 7.61 1.26
N SER A 152 -13.96 6.34 0.84
CA SER A 152 -12.90 5.41 1.28
C SER A 152 -11.57 5.62 0.53
N ILE A 153 -11.61 5.88 -0.79
CA ILE A 153 -10.42 5.96 -1.63
C ILE A 153 -9.46 7.06 -1.14
N PRO A 154 -9.88 8.31 -0.84
CA PRO A 154 -8.97 9.33 -0.34
C PRO A 154 -8.28 8.97 0.98
N TYR A 155 -8.98 8.28 1.90
CA TYR A 155 -8.38 7.82 3.16
C TYR A 155 -7.39 6.68 2.93
N LEU A 156 -7.71 5.74 2.04
CA LEU A 156 -6.83 4.61 1.71
C LEU A 156 -5.56 5.09 1.01
N THR A 157 -5.66 6.04 0.08
CA THR A 157 -4.49 6.64 -0.57
C THR A 157 -3.64 7.41 0.44
N ALA A 158 -4.24 8.24 1.30
CA ALA A 158 -3.48 8.97 2.32
C ALA A 158 -2.79 8.04 3.33
N LEU A 159 -3.42 6.92 3.69
CA LEU A 159 -2.79 5.89 4.50
C LEU A 159 -1.66 5.19 3.73
N GLY A 160 -1.84 4.95 2.43
CA GLY A 160 -0.83 4.39 1.55
C GLY A 160 0.41 5.25 1.45
N ASP A 161 0.24 6.58 1.34
CA ASP A 161 1.33 7.55 1.34
C ASP A 161 2.12 7.52 2.66
N LEU A 162 1.42 7.51 3.79
CA LEU A 162 2.05 7.47 5.11
C LEU A 162 2.82 6.17 5.32
N LEU A 163 2.20 5.02 5.05
CA LEU A 163 2.83 3.71 5.23
C LEU A 163 3.97 3.49 4.25
N GLY A 164 3.79 3.84 2.97
CA GLY A 164 4.81 3.66 1.94
C GLY A 164 6.04 4.51 2.24
N THR A 165 5.86 5.78 2.56
CA THR A 165 6.97 6.68 2.95
C THR A 165 7.64 6.22 4.25
N GLY A 166 6.86 5.84 5.26
CA GLY A 166 7.39 5.39 6.55
C GLY A 166 8.18 4.08 6.44
N PHE A 167 7.68 3.08 5.70
CA PHE A 167 8.39 1.83 5.48
C PHE A 167 9.62 2.02 4.60
N LEU A 168 9.54 2.88 3.57
CA LEU A 168 10.70 3.21 2.76
C LEU A 168 11.82 3.84 3.63
N ALA A 169 11.47 4.77 4.52
CA ALA A 169 12.43 5.35 5.46
C ALA A 169 13.06 4.29 6.37
N LEU A 170 12.25 3.35 6.87
CA LEU A 170 12.74 2.22 7.66
C LEU A 170 13.69 1.33 6.83
N CYS A 171 13.40 1.06 5.55
CA CYS A 171 14.28 0.29 4.67
C CYS A 171 15.66 0.93 4.52
N PHE A 172 15.72 2.24 4.24
CA PHE A 172 17.01 2.92 4.13
C PHE A 172 17.77 2.90 5.47
N HIS A 173 17.07 3.06 6.60
CA HIS A 173 17.69 2.97 7.91
C HIS A 173 18.26 1.56 8.17
N CYS A 174 17.48 0.51 7.89
CA CYS A 174 17.94 -0.88 8.00
C CYS A 174 19.17 -1.17 7.12
N VAL A 175 19.18 -0.70 5.88
CA VAL A 175 20.33 -0.90 4.97
C VAL A 175 21.57 -0.16 5.46
N SER A 176 21.42 1.07 5.95
CA SER A 176 22.53 1.83 6.54
C SER A 176 23.13 1.12 7.77
N LEU A 177 22.29 0.52 8.61
CA LEU A 177 22.73 -0.29 9.75
C LEU A 177 23.48 -1.54 9.30
N VAL A 178 22.98 -2.28 8.31
CA VAL A 178 23.65 -3.47 7.76
C VAL A 178 25.02 -3.12 7.18
N GLN A 179 25.10 -2.03 6.40
CA GLN A 179 26.38 -1.54 5.86
C GLN A 179 27.36 -1.12 6.96
N SER A 180 26.87 -0.51 8.05
CA SER A 180 27.71 -0.16 9.20
C SER A 180 28.24 -1.37 9.97
N LEU A 181 27.56 -2.52 9.87
CA LEU A 181 27.94 -3.78 10.51
C LEU A 181 28.88 -4.62 9.64
N GLY A 182 29.20 -4.19 8.41
CA GLY A 182 30.15 -4.86 7.53
C GLY A 182 29.67 -6.21 6.97
N LEU A 183 28.35 -6.42 6.93
CA LEU A 183 27.68 -7.56 6.27
C LEU A 183 27.22 -7.17 4.86
#